data_AF-G3I032-F1
#
_entry.id   AF-G3I032-F1
#
_cell.length_a   1.000
_cell.length_b   1.000
_cell.length_c   1.000
_cell.angle_alpha   90.00
_cell.angle_beta   90.00
_cell.angle_gamma   90.00
#
_symmetry.space_group_name_H-M   'P 1'
#
loop_
_entity.id
_entity.type
_entity.pdbx_description
1 polymer ?
#
loop_
_entity_poly.entity_id
_entity_poly.type
_entity_poly.pdbx_seq_one_letter_code
_entity_poly.pdbx_strand_id
1 'polypeptide(L)'
;MSFRDLRNFTEMMRALGYPRHISMENFRSPNFGLVSEVLLWLVKRYEPQTDIPSDIETEQDRVFFIKAIAQFMATKAHIKLNTKKLYQADGYAVKELLKITSVLYNAMKTKGMEGSKVGEEDISKFKFDLGSKIADLKAARQLASEITAKGASLYDLLGKEVELREMRTEAIARPLEINETEKVMRIAIKDILAQVQKTKDLLNNVASDEANLEAKIEKRKLELERNRKRLQTLQSVR
;
A
#
# COMPACT_ATOMS: atom_id res chain seq x y z
N MET A 1 37.33 -4.33 10.98
CA MET A 1 37.36 -5.61 10.25
C MET A 1 38.80 -5.91 9.84
N SER A 2 39.27 -7.16 9.87
CA SER A 2 40.62 -7.47 9.35
C SER A 2 40.56 -7.63 7.83
N PHE A 3 41.57 -7.14 7.10
CA PHE A 3 41.70 -7.33 5.64
C PHE A 3 41.58 -8.82 5.24
N ARG A 4 42.07 -9.70 6.11
CA ARG A 4 41.98 -11.15 5.95
C ARG A 4 40.55 -11.67 5.94
N ASP A 5 39.66 -11.13 6.79
CA ASP A 5 38.27 -11.58 6.90
C ASP A 5 37.53 -11.34 5.58
N LEU A 6 37.66 -10.15 4.99
CA LEU A 6 36.95 -9.80 3.77
C LEU A 6 37.51 -10.52 2.54
N ARG A 7 38.83 -10.73 2.47
CA ARG A 7 39.42 -11.56 1.42
C ARG A 7 38.91 -13.00 1.50
N ASN A 8 38.89 -13.59 2.70
CA ASN A 8 38.37 -14.94 2.89
C ASN A 8 36.89 -15.01 2.48
N PHE A 9 36.08 -14.03 2.89
CA PHE A 9 34.67 -13.97 2.54
C PHE A 9 34.44 -13.94 1.03
N THR A 10 35.15 -13.08 0.30
CA THR A 10 34.99 -12.96 -1.16
C THR A 10 35.43 -14.23 -1.89
N GLU A 11 36.53 -14.84 -1.48
CA GLU A 11 37.01 -16.12 -2.03
C GLU A 11 36.02 -17.26 -1.78
N MET A 12 35.46 -17.36 -0.56
CA MET A 12 34.49 -18.40 -0.19
C MET A 12 33.14 -18.23 -0.90
N MET A 13 32.65 -16.99 -1.04
CA MET A 13 31.43 -16.69 -1.80
C MET A 13 31.58 -17.05 -3.28
N ARG A 14 32.74 -16.77 -3.88
CA ARG A 14 33.04 -17.19 -5.26
C ARG A 14 33.04 -18.70 -5.39
N ALA A 15 33.68 -19.41 -4.46
CA ALA A 15 33.73 -20.87 -4.48
C ALA A 15 32.36 -21.53 -4.26
N LEU A 16 31.48 -20.91 -3.47
CA LEU A 16 30.09 -21.36 -3.28
C LEU A 16 29.19 -21.07 -4.51
N GLY A 17 29.68 -20.31 -5.50
CA GLY A 17 28.97 -20.01 -6.73
C GLY A 17 28.04 -18.79 -6.64
N TYR A 18 28.33 -17.83 -5.77
CA TYR A 18 27.57 -16.58 -5.71
C TYR A 18 27.73 -15.81 -7.04
N PRO A 19 26.62 -15.41 -7.71
CA PRO A 19 26.66 -14.96 -9.11
C PRO A 19 27.25 -13.55 -9.28
N ARG A 20 27.21 -12.71 -8.24
CA ARG A 20 27.66 -11.31 -8.30
C ARG A 20 29.09 -11.18 -7.79
N HIS A 21 29.91 -10.37 -8.47
CA HIS A 21 31.27 -10.08 -8.01
C HIS A 21 31.24 -9.20 -6.75
N ILE A 22 31.77 -9.71 -5.64
CA ILE A 22 31.95 -8.96 -4.39
C ILE A 22 33.39 -8.44 -4.34
N SER A 23 33.55 -7.12 -4.30
CA SER A 23 34.86 -6.46 -4.14
C SER A 23 35.10 -6.01 -2.70
N MET A 24 36.37 -5.73 -2.39
CA MET A 24 36.76 -5.19 -1.08
C MET A 24 36.17 -3.80 -0.82
N GLU A 25 35.90 -3.03 -1.87
CA GLU A 25 35.39 -1.66 -1.76
C GLU A 25 33.92 -1.61 -1.35
N ASN A 26 33.16 -2.68 -1.62
CA ASN A 26 31.72 -2.72 -1.34
C ASN A 26 31.36 -2.67 0.16
N PHE A 27 32.34 -2.88 1.05
CA PHE A 27 32.16 -2.83 2.51
C PHE A 27 32.95 -1.71 3.19
N ARG A 28 33.59 -0.81 2.42
CA ARG A 28 34.24 0.39 2.98
C ARG A 28 33.21 1.40 3.49
N SER A 29 32.05 1.46 2.85
CA SER A 29 30.86 2.21 3.30
C SER A 29 29.68 1.26 3.50
N PRO A 30 28.68 1.64 4.31
CA PRO A 30 27.45 0.85 4.49
C PRO A 30 26.76 0.55 3.15
N ASN A 31 26.56 -0.73 2.85
CA ASN A 31 25.89 -1.22 1.65
C ASN A 31 24.84 -2.28 2.00
N PHE A 32 23.69 -1.82 2.49
CA PHE A 32 22.62 -2.72 2.93
C PHE A 32 22.03 -3.55 1.78
N GLY A 33 21.95 -2.98 0.57
CA GLY A 33 21.45 -3.70 -0.61
C GLY A 33 22.29 -4.95 -0.90
N LEU A 34 23.62 -4.83 -0.85
CA LEU A 34 24.49 -5.99 -1.04
C LEU A 34 24.37 -7.00 0.12
N VAL A 35 24.34 -6.53 1.37
CA VAL A 35 24.23 -7.41 2.54
C VAL A 35 22.92 -8.20 2.53
N SER A 36 21.81 -7.55 2.21
CA SER A 36 20.50 -8.21 2.12
C SER A 36 20.43 -9.23 0.98
N GLU A 37 20.95 -8.89 -0.20
CA GLU A 37 21.06 -9.80 -1.34
C GLU A 37 21.88 -11.05 -0.97
N VAL A 38 23.06 -10.85 -0.37
CA VAL A 38 23.94 -11.93 0.07
C VAL A 38 23.28 -12.80 1.14
N LEU A 39 22.64 -12.21 2.15
CA LEU A 39 21.96 -12.95 3.22
C LEU A 39 20.84 -13.80 2.67
N LEU A 40 20.01 -13.25 1.78
CA LEU A 40 18.92 -13.98 1.15
C LEU A 40 19.46 -15.14 0.31
N TRP A 41 20.52 -14.91 -0.45
CA TRP A 41 21.17 -15.96 -1.24
C TRP A 41 21.73 -17.08 -0.36
N LEU A 42 22.43 -16.74 0.72
CA LEU A 42 23.00 -17.71 1.66
C LEU A 42 21.91 -18.54 2.35
N VAL A 43 20.80 -17.92 2.75
CA VAL A 43 19.68 -18.65 3.33
C VAL A 43 19.02 -19.58 2.31
N LYS A 44 18.73 -19.11 1.10
CA LYS A 44 18.18 -19.98 0.03
C LYS A 44 19.11 -21.12 -0.35
N ARG A 45 20.42 -20.93 -0.21
CA ARG A 45 21.42 -21.99 -0.40
C ARG A 45 21.38 -23.04 0.71
N TYR A 46 21.00 -22.63 1.93
CA TYR A 46 20.82 -23.51 3.07
C TYR A 46 19.48 -24.27 2.99
N GLU A 47 18.38 -23.58 2.70
CA GLU A 47 17.03 -24.15 2.55
C GLU A 47 16.28 -23.46 1.39
N PRO A 48 16.10 -24.12 0.23
CA PRO A 48 15.55 -23.49 -0.97
C PRO A 48 14.10 -23.00 -0.86
N GLN A 49 13.31 -23.63 0.01
CA GLN A 49 11.88 -23.36 0.20
C GLN A 49 11.61 -22.30 1.27
N THR A 50 12.65 -21.64 1.81
CA THR A 50 12.43 -20.62 2.84
C THR A 50 11.74 -19.38 2.28
N ASP A 51 10.62 -19.04 2.89
CA ASP A 51 9.88 -17.80 2.65
C ASP A 51 10.38 -16.70 3.59
N ILE A 52 11.40 -15.95 3.14
CA ILE A 52 11.87 -14.75 3.83
C ILE A 52 11.36 -13.53 3.05
N PRO A 53 10.69 -12.57 3.73
CA PRO A 53 10.29 -11.31 3.14
C PRO A 53 11.47 -10.63 2.45
N SER A 54 11.36 -10.27 1.18
CA SER A 54 12.45 -9.65 0.40
C SER A 54 12.40 -8.13 0.36
N ASP A 55 11.37 -7.52 0.94
CA ASP A 55 11.21 -6.06 0.95
C ASP A 55 12.23 -5.40 1.89
N ILE A 56 12.90 -4.37 1.39
CA ILE A 56 13.97 -3.62 2.08
C ILE A 56 13.89 -2.11 1.80
N GLU A 57 12.74 -1.63 1.27
CA GLU A 57 12.58 -0.24 0.86
C GLU A 57 12.60 0.71 2.06
N THR A 58 11.88 0.39 3.14
CA THR A 58 11.85 1.20 4.36
C THR A 58 12.83 0.71 5.43
N GLU A 59 13.22 1.59 6.37
CA GLU A 59 14.05 1.20 7.52
C GLU A 59 13.40 0.08 8.36
N GLN A 60 12.08 0.09 8.46
CA GLN A 60 11.33 -0.92 9.21
C GLN A 60 11.40 -2.28 8.52
N ASP A 61 11.26 -2.31 7.20
CA ASP A 61 11.37 -3.54 6.39
C ASP A 61 12.77 -4.12 6.49
N ARG A 62 13.81 -3.27 6.46
CA ARG A 62 15.21 -3.69 6.67
C ARG A 62 15.43 -4.32 8.05
N VAL A 63 14.87 -3.73 9.11
CA VAL A 63 14.95 -4.31 10.46
C VAL A 63 14.21 -5.64 10.54
N PHE A 64 13.05 -5.76 9.89
CA PHE A 64 12.28 -6.99 9.85
C PHE A 64 13.02 -8.10 9.08
N PHE A 65 13.55 -7.77 7.90
CA PHE A 65 14.41 -8.65 7.10
C PHE A 65 15.57 -9.22 7.93
N ILE A 66 16.34 -8.36 8.60
CA ILE A 66 17.49 -8.79 9.42
C ILE A 66 17.05 -9.70 10.59
N LYS A 67 15.92 -9.39 11.23
CA LYS A 67 15.37 -10.23 12.30
C LYS A 67 14.92 -11.60 11.78
N ALA A 68 14.26 -11.65 10.63
CA ALA A 68 13.83 -12.90 9.99
C ALA A 68 15.04 -13.78 9.64
N ILE A 69 16.08 -13.20 9.02
CA ILE A 69 17.33 -13.91 8.71
C ILE A 69 18.01 -14.43 9.98
N ALA A 70 18.19 -13.58 11.00
CA ALA A 70 18.86 -13.98 12.23
C ALA A 70 18.09 -15.09 12.96
N GLN A 71 16.76 -15.03 12.96
CA GLN A 71 15.91 -16.06 13.54
C GLN A 71 15.99 -17.37 12.76
N PHE A 72 15.92 -17.32 11.44
CA PHE A 72 16.08 -18.49 10.58
C PHE A 72 17.42 -19.17 10.86
N MET A 73 18.51 -18.40 10.83
CA MET A 73 19.85 -18.94 11.05
C MET A 73 20.04 -19.49 12.46
N ALA A 74 19.46 -18.87 13.48
CA ALA A 74 19.51 -19.38 14.85
C ALA A 74 18.71 -20.68 15.05
N THR A 75 17.57 -20.84 14.36
CA THR A 75 16.65 -21.97 14.56
C THR A 75 16.95 -23.16 13.65
N LYS A 76 17.35 -22.92 12.40
CA LYS A 76 17.57 -23.96 11.37
C LYS A 76 19.04 -24.33 11.19
N ALA A 77 19.93 -23.38 11.43
CA ALA A 77 21.38 -23.57 11.27
C ALA A 77 22.15 -23.49 12.58
N HIS A 78 21.48 -23.16 13.70
CA HIS A 78 22.10 -22.94 15.00
C HIS A 78 23.22 -21.88 15.00
N ILE A 79 23.17 -20.93 14.06
CA ILE A 79 24.14 -19.84 13.92
C ILE A 79 23.56 -18.57 14.53
N LYS A 80 24.16 -18.11 15.64
CA LYS A 80 23.81 -16.83 16.26
C LYS A 80 24.49 -15.66 15.53
N LEU A 81 23.67 -14.81 14.94
CA LEU A 81 24.10 -13.62 14.20
C LEU A 81 23.86 -12.34 15.01
N ASN A 82 24.77 -11.38 14.89
CA ASN A 82 24.59 -10.05 15.45
C ASN A 82 23.82 -9.16 14.47
N THR A 83 22.54 -8.94 14.75
CA THR A 83 21.62 -8.15 13.91
C THR A 83 22.07 -6.69 13.73
N LYS A 84 22.68 -6.09 14.75
CA LYS A 84 23.18 -4.70 14.68
C LYS A 84 24.31 -4.58 13.65
N LYS A 85 25.25 -5.52 13.65
CA LYS A 85 26.36 -5.53 12.67
C LYS A 85 25.89 -5.81 11.26
N LEU A 86 24.91 -6.71 11.09
CA LEU A 86 24.31 -6.95 9.78
C LEU A 86 23.59 -5.70 9.24
N TYR A 87 22.84 -4.99 10.11
CA TYR A 87 22.14 -3.77 9.72
C TYR A 87 23.08 -2.60 9.41
N GLN A 88 24.20 -2.47 10.13
CA GLN A 88 25.26 -1.49 9.83
C GLN A 88 25.80 -1.65 8.41
N ALA A 89 25.75 -2.87 7.86
CA ALA A 89 26.07 -3.20 6.49
C ALA A 89 27.44 -2.72 5.98
N ASP A 90 28.39 -2.52 6.88
CA ASP A 90 29.77 -2.13 6.61
C ASP A 90 30.70 -3.34 6.82
N GLY A 91 32.00 -3.10 6.94
CA GLY A 91 32.98 -4.16 7.20
C GLY A 91 32.70 -5.03 8.45
N TYR A 92 31.88 -4.59 9.41
CA TYR A 92 31.50 -5.43 10.54
C TYR A 92 30.44 -6.48 10.19
N ALA A 93 29.59 -6.22 9.18
CA ALA A 93 28.61 -7.19 8.66
C ALA A 93 29.31 -8.43 8.11
N VAL A 94 30.48 -8.26 7.48
CA VAL A 94 31.30 -9.34 6.89
C VAL A 94 31.63 -10.44 7.91
N LYS A 95 31.89 -10.06 9.17
CA LYS A 95 32.17 -11.04 10.23
C LYS A 95 30.97 -11.94 10.53
N GLU A 96 29.77 -11.39 10.42
CA GLU A 96 28.53 -12.14 10.62
C GLU A 96 28.20 -12.97 9.37
N LEU A 97 28.40 -12.43 8.17
CA LEU A 97 28.25 -13.16 6.91
C LEU A 97 29.21 -14.37 6.83
N LEU A 98 30.43 -14.22 7.30
CA LEU A 98 31.43 -15.28 7.37
C LEU A 98 31.00 -16.46 8.24
N LYS A 99 30.20 -16.25 9.29
CA LYS A 99 29.72 -17.37 10.12
C LYS A 99 28.87 -18.33 9.30
N ILE A 100 27.98 -17.78 8.47
CA ILE A 100 27.12 -18.57 7.57
C ILE A 100 27.95 -19.19 6.44
N THR A 101 28.74 -18.34 5.78
CA THR A 101 29.54 -18.71 4.60
C THR A 101 30.54 -19.81 4.94
N SER A 102 31.16 -19.76 6.12
CA SER A 102 32.12 -20.78 6.56
C SER A 102 31.48 -22.15 6.77
N VAL A 103 30.28 -22.19 7.34
CA VAL A 103 29.56 -23.45 7.52
C VAL A 103 29.22 -24.06 6.15
N LEU A 104 28.65 -23.27 5.24
CA LEU A 104 28.31 -23.74 3.90
C LEU A 104 29.53 -24.16 3.07
N TYR A 105 30.61 -23.39 3.15
CA TYR A 105 31.86 -23.68 2.43
C TYR A 105 32.56 -24.92 2.98
N ASN A 106 32.58 -25.09 4.30
CA ASN A 106 33.12 -26.30 4.91
C ASN A 106 32.26 -27.52 4.56
N ALA A 107 30.93 -27.41 4.59
CA ALA A 107 30.02 -28.48 4.15
C ALA A 107 30.23 -28.86 2.67
N MET A 108 30.50 -27.88 1.82
CA MET A 108 30.86 -28.12 0.41
C MET A 108 32.21 -28.86 0.30
N LYS A 109 33.19 -28.52 1.13
CA LYS A 109 34.48 -29.22 1.19
C LYS A 109 34.38 -30.63 1.77
N THR A 110 33.55 -30.86 2.78
CA THR A 110 33.34 -32.17 3.40
C THR A 110 32.48 -33.10 2.53
N LYS A 111 31.62 -32.59 1.65
CA LYS A 111 31.05 -33.42 0.56
C LYS A 111 32.11 -33.95 -0.42
N GLY A 112 33.33 -33.38 -0.41
CA GLY A 112 34.50 -33.93 -1.09
C GLY A 112 35.42 -34.79 -0.20
N MET A 113 35.11 -34.94 1.09
CA MET A 113 35.88 -35.72 2.07
C MET A 113 34.90 -36.40 3.04
N GLU A 114 34.51 -37.63 2.71
CA GLU A 114 33.61 -38.45 3.51
C GLU A 114 34.04 -38.57 4.98
N GLY A 115 33.05 -38.51 5.87
CA GLY A 115 33.11 -39.12 7.20
C GLY A 115 33.63 -38.23 8.32
N SER A 116 32.73 -37.50 8.99
CA SER A 116 32.82 -37.31 10.44
C SER A 116 31.47 -36.96 11.04
N LYS A 117 30.99 -37.91 11.87
CA LYS A 117 29.78 -37.82 12.69
C LYS A 117 29.91 -36.64 13.67
N VAL A 118 28.88 -35.80 13.75
CA VAL A 118 28.72 -34.85 14.87
C VAL A 118 27.35 -35.11 15.48
N GLY A 119 27.36 -35.30 16.79
CA GLY A 119 26.32 -35.92 17.59
C GLY A 119 25.00 -35.15 17.64
N GLU A 120 23.93 -35.93 17.59
CA GLU A 120 22.58 -35.54 17.95
C GLU A 120 22.45 -35.57 19.48
N GLU A 121 22.55 -34.42 20.14
CA GLU A 121 21.92 -34.26 21.46
C GLU A 121 21.26 -32.87 21.55
N ASP A 122 20.00 -32.86 22.01
CA ASP A 122 19.15 -31.71 22.35
C ASP A 122 18.32 -30.99 21.25
N ILE A 123 17.60 -31.75 20.41
CA ILE A 123 16.74 -31.23 19.31
C ILE A 123 15.31 -30.82 19.74
N SER A 124 14.88 -31.04 20.99
CA SER A 124 13.43 -31.06 21.30
C SER A 124 12.87 -29.96 22.21
N LYS A 125 13.42 -28.73 22.21
CA LYS A 125 12.89 -27.64 23.09
C LYS A 125 12.54 -26.29 22.46
N PHE A 126 12.64 -26.09 21.14
CA PHE A 126 12.31 -24.79 20.54
C PHE A 126 11.45 -24.89 19.28
N LYS A 127 10.22 -25.41 19.40
CA LYS A 127 9.15 -25.11 18.44
C LYS A 127 8.45 -23.83 18.87
N PHE A 128 8.99 -22.68 18.46
CA PHE A 128 8.26 -21.42 18.50
C PHE A 128 7.71 -21.17 17.09
N ASP A 129 6.44 -21.51 16.89
CA ASP A 129 5.75 -21.35 15.62
C ASP A 129 5.48 -19.86 15.37
N LEU A 130 6.35 -19.24 14.58
CA LEU A 130 6.34 -17.81 14.29
C LEU A 130 5.47 -17.47 13.08
N GLY A 131 5.29 -18.42 12.14
CA GLY A 131 4.49 -18.21 10.94
C GLY A 131 3.03 -17.84 11.25
N SER A 132 2.44 -18.55 12.22
CA SER A 132 1.08 -18.28 12.71
C SER A 132 0.97 -16.96 13.49
N LYS A 133 2.01 -16.58 14.26
CA LYS A 133 1.99 -15.39 15.14
C LYS A 133 2.35 -14.06 14.45
N ILE A 134 2.91 -14.09 13.24
CA ILE A 134 3.25 -12.87 12.49
C ILE A 134 1.99 -12.09 12.10
N ALA A 135 0.93 -12.79 11.67
CA ALA A 135 -0.35 -12.17 11.35
C ALA A 135 -0.97 -11.50 12.59
N ASP A 136 -0.97 -12.21 13.72
CA ASP A 136 -1.48 -11.69 15.00
C ASP A 136 -0.71 -10.46 15.49
N LEU A 137 0.61 -10.43 15.28
CA LEU A 137 1.45 -9.28 15.63
C LEU A 137 1.19 -8.05 14.75
N LYS A 138 0.85 -8.26 13.47
CA LYS A 138 0.46 -7.17 12.57
C LYS A 138 -0.91 -6.62 12.98
N ALA A 139 -1.87 -7.49 13.28
CA ALA A 139 -3.18 -7.11 13.78
C ALA A 139 -3.10 -6.38 15.13
N ALA A 140 -2.29 -6.86 16.07
CA ALA A 140 -2.10 -6.22 17.37
C ALA A 140 -1.53 -4.79 17.24
N ARG A 141 -0.61 -4.55 16.30
CA ARG A 141 -0.08 -3.19 16.04
C ARG A 141 -1.12 -2.27 15.43
N GLN A 142 -1.91 -2.79 14.48
CA GLN A 142 -3.00 -2.03 13.88
C GLN A 142 -4.01 -1.59 14.95
N LEU A 143 -4.44 -2.53 15.81
CA LEU A 143 -5.33 -2.26 16.92
C LEU A 143 -4.73 -1.27 17.93
N ALA A 144 -3.44 -1.38 18.25
CA ALA A 144 -2.78 -0.42 19.14
C ALA A 144 -2.80 1.01 18.58
N SER A 145 -2.54 1.18 17.27
CA SER A 145 -2.62 2.48 16.61
C SER A 145 -4.04 3.02 16.60
N GLU A 146 -5.04 2.17 16.37
CA GLU A 146 -6.45 2.54 16.40
C GLU A 146 -6.90 2.97 17.79
N ILE A 147 -6.47 2.28 18.85
CA ILE A 147 -6.76 2.66 20.23
C ILE A 147 -6.23 4.06 20.53
N THR A 148 -5.00 4.38 20.13
CA THR A 148 -4.44 5.72 20.33
C THR A 148 -5.23 6.78 19.55
N ALA A 149 -5.55 6.53 18.28
CA ALA A 149 -6.31 7.45 17.45
C ALA A 149 -7.74 7.68 17.99
N LYS A 150 -8.43 6.61 18.40
CA LYS A 150 -9.76 6.68 19.00
C LYS A 150 -9.72 7.36 20.36
N GLY A 151 -8.67 7.13 21.16
CA GLY A 151 -8.45 7.80 22.44
C GLY A 151 -8.29 9.32 22.27
N ALA A 152 -7.48 9.76 21.31
CA ALA A 152 -7.34 11.18 20.97
C ALA A 152 -8.67 11.79 20.51
N SER A 153 -9.36 11.12 19.58
CA SER A 153 -10.68 11.58 19.12
C SER A 153 -11.70 11.65 20.25
N LEU A 154 -11.71 10.68 21.17
CA LEU A 154 -12.62 10.68 22.31
C LEU A 154 -12.29 11.82 23.28
N TYR A 155 -11.00 12.06 23.56
CA TYR A 155 -10.56 13.18 24.39
C TYR A 155 -11.05 14.52 23.82
N ASP A 156 -10.86 14.76 22.52
CA ASP A 156 -11.31 15.99 21.86
C ASP A 156 -12.83 16.14 21.89
N LEU A 157 -13.58 15.04 21.70
CA LEU A 157 -15.04 15.05 21.76
C LEU A 157 -15.56 15.32 23.17
N LEU A 158 -14.97 14.68 24.18
CA LEU A 158 -15.34 14.90 25.58
C LEU A 158 -15.00 16.32 26.04
N GLY A 159 -13.89 16.90 25.56
CA GLY A 159 -13.53 18.29 25.82
C GLY A 159 -14.60 19.28 25.36
N LYS A 160 -15.35 18.95 24.31
CA LYS A 160 -16.45 19.78 23.78
C LYS A 160 -17.79 19.53 24.46
N GLU A 161 -17.94 18.47 25.28
CA GLU A 161 -19.25 18.08 25.82
C GLU A 161 -19.85 19.17 26.73
N VAL A 162 -19.04 19.95 27.44
CA VAL A 162 -19.54 21.04 28.29
C VAL A 162 -20.27 22.10 27.47
N GLU A 163 -19.64 22.59 26.41
CA GLU A 163 -20.22 23.57 25.48
C GLU A 163 -21.41 22.97 24.70
N LEU A 164 -21.26 21.75 24.18
CA LEU A 164 -22.30 21.05 23.44
C LEU A 164 -23.54 20.78 24.31
N ARG A 165 -23.35 20.47 25.59
CA ARG A 165 -24.44 20.25 26.54
C ARG A 165 -25.22 21.53 26.80
N GLU A 166 -24.54 22.66 26.96
CA GLU A 166 -25.19 23.96 27.16
C GLU A 166 -26.01 24.33 25.92
N MET A 167 -25.42 24.30 24.72
CA MET A 167 -26.12 24.56 23.46
C MET A 167 -27.31 23.62 23.24
N ARG A 168 -27.14 22.32 23.54
CA ARG A 168 -28.23 21.33 23.46
C ARG A 168 -29.37 21.68 24.41
N THR A 169 -29.06 22.08 25.64
CA THR A 169 -30.07 22.43 26.64
C THR A 169 -30.81 23.70 26.25
N GLU A 170 -30.10 24.70 25.74
CA GLU A 170 -30.68 25.94 25.19
C GLU A 170 -31.60 25.66 23.99
N ALA A 171 -31.15 24.84 23.03
CA ALA A 171 -31.94 24.47 21.87
C ALA A 171 -33.21 23.68 22.22
N ILE A 172 -33.14 22.79 23.22
CA ILE A 172 -34.31 22.04 23.73
C ILE A 172 -35.24 22.96 24.53
N ALA A 173 -34.69 23.87 25.32
CA ALA A 173 -35.47 24.82 26.13
C ALA A 173 -36.17 25.87 25.26
N ARG A 174 -35.70 26.08 24.02
CA ARG A 174 -36.33 27.01 23.08
C ARG A 174 -37.75 26.55 22.79
N PRO A 175 -38.77 27.35 23.15
CA PRO A 175 -40.14 27.04 22.78
C PRO A 175 -40.23 26.89 21.27
N LEU A 176 -40.88 25.83 20.79
CA LEU A 176 -41.18 25.71 19.37
C LEU A 176 -42.08 26.89 18.98
N GLU A 177 -41.53 27.85 18.23
CA GLU A 177 -42.31 28.94 17.66
C GLU A 177 -43.08 28.41 16.46
N ILE A 178 -44.13 27.62 16.74
CA ILE A 178 -44.99 26.98 15.76
C ILE A 178 -45.50 28.01 14.74
N ASN A 179 -45.83 29.22 15.19
CA ASN A 179 -46.29 30.31 14.34
C ASN A 179 -45.23 30.78 13.32
N GLU A 180 -43.97 30.95 13.75
CA GLU A 180 -42.89 31.36 12.83
C GLU A 180 -42.54 30.21 11.88
N THR A 181 -42.56 28.98 12.37
CA THR A 181 -42.37 27.76 11.57
C THR A 181 -43.44 27.64 10.49
N GLU A 182 -44.71 27.86 10.85
CA GLU A 182 -45.84 27.86 9.91
C GLU A 182 -45.71 28.98 8.87
N LYS A 183 -45.31 30.18 9.31
CA LYS A 183 -45.10 31.33 8.41
C LYS A 183 -44.00 31.05 7.39
N VAL A 184 -42.85 30.52 7.83
CA VAL A 184 -41.75 30.12 6.93
C VAL A 184 -42.23 29.04 5.95
N MET A 185 -43.01 28.07 6.43
CA MET A 185 -43.55 27.01 5.58
C MET A 185 -44.55 27.55 4.54
N ARG A 186 -45.40 28.51 4.92
CA ARG A 186 -46.31 29.19 3.99
C ARG A 186 -45.56 29.99 2.91
N ILE A 187 -44.46 30.66 3.29
CA ILE A 187 -43.59 31.36 2.33
C ILE A 187 -42.98 30.36 1.34
N ALA A 188 -42.39 29.27 1.83
CA ALA A 188 -41.79 28.24 0.99
C ALA A 188 -42.80 27.61 0.01
N ILE A 189 -44.03 27.35 0.46
CA ILE A 189 -45.13 26.88 -0.42
C ILE A 189 -45.42 27.90 -1.52
N LYS A 190 -45.52 29.19 -1.16
CA LYS A 190 -45.80 30.27 -2.12
C LYS A 190 -44.69 30.38 -3.17
N ASP A 191 -43.44 30.29 -2.76
CA ASP A 191 -42.29 30.36 -3.66
C ASP A 191 -42.25 29.18 -4.63
N ILE A 192 -42.53 27.96 -4.14
CA ILE A 192 -42.64 26.76 -4.99
C ILE A 192 -43.79 26.92 -5.99
N LEU A 193 -44.96 27.41 -5.55
CA LEU A 193 -46.08 27.64 -6.46
C LEU A 193 -45.76 28.67 -7.54
N ALA A 194 -45.04 29.75 -7.21
CA ALA A 194 -44.58 30.73 -8.17
C ALA A 194 -43.59 30.11 -9.18
N GLN A 195 -42.67 29.27 -8.71
CA GLN A 195 -41.73 28.56 -9.56
C GLN A 195 -42.44 27.59 -10.52
N VAL A 196 -43.43 26.82 -10.02
CA VAL A 196 -44.25 25.92 -10.83
C VAL A 196 -45.00 26.70 -11.92
N GLN A 197 -45.58 27.86 -11.58
CA GLN A 197 -46.26 28.69 -12.57
C GLN A 197 -45.29 29.20 -13.64
N LYS A 198 -44.13 29.71 -13.23
CA LYS A 198 -43.08 30.15 -14.16
C LYS A 198 -42.63 29.05 -15.11
N THR A 199 -42.47 27.82 -14.61
CA THR A 199 -42.11 26.67 -15.45
C THR A 199 -43.23 26.30 -16.42
N LYS A 200 -44.50 26.39 -16.02
CA LYS A 200 -45.64 26.19 -16.93
C LYS A 200 -45.66 27.23 -18.05
N ASP A 201 -45.43 28.49 -17.72
CA ASP A 201 -45.42 29.57 -18.71
C ASP A 201 -44.28 29.38 -19.73
N LEU A 202 -43.10 28.96 -19.26
CA LEU A 202 -41.98 28.58 -20.13
C LEU A 202 -42.33 27.40 -21.05
N LEU A 203 -43.00 26.37 -20.54
CA LEU A 203 -43.41 25.21 -21.33
C LEU A 203 -44.38 25.61 -22.46
N ASN A 204 -45.34 26.49 -22.16
CA ASN A 204 -46.28 27.00 -23.16
C ASN A 204 -45.57 27.80 -24.25
N ASN A 205 -44.58 28.62 -23.88
CA ASN A 205 -43.78 29.37 -24.85
C ASN A 205 -42.98 28.43 -25.76
N VAL A 206 -42.33 27.40 -25.20
CA VAL A 206 -41.60 26.40 -25.99
C VAL A 206 -42.52 25.67 -26.97
N ALA A 207 -43.72 25.26 -26.53
CA ALA A 207 -44.69 24.60 -27.41
C ALA A 207 -45.13 25.51 -28.58
N SER A 208 -45.32 26.81 -28.32
CA SER A 208 -45.62 27.81 -29.35
C SER A 208 -44.45 27.98 -30.34
N ASP A 209 -43.22 28.08 -29.82
CA ASP A 209 -42.02 28.23 -30.63
C ASP A 209 -41.76 27.00 -31.51
N GLU A 210 -41.98 25.79 -30.96
CA GLU A 210 -41.88 24.53 -31.69
C GLU A 210 -42.88 24.48 -32.84
N ALA A 211 -44.17 24.79 -32.60
CA ALA A 211 -45.18 24.84 -33.65
C ALA A 211 -44.84 25.86 -34.75
N ASN A 212 -44.31 27.03 -34.37
CA ASN A 212 -43.87 28.06 -35.32
C ASN A 212 -42.67 27.61 -36.15
N LEU A 213 -41.71 26.90 -35.56
CA LEU A 213 -40.55 26.36 -36.26
C LEU A 213 -40.94 25.21 -37.20
N GLU A 214 -41.83 24.31 -36.77
CA GLU A 214 -42.36 23.22 -37.59
C GLU A 214 -43.02 23.77 -38.86
N ALA A 215 -43.85 24.80 -38.71
CA ALA A 215 -44.50 25.49 -39.84
C ALA A 215 -43.49 26.13 -40.80
N LYS A 216 -42.42 26.75 -40.27
CA LYS A 216 -41.34 27.31 -41.09
C LYS A 216 -40.55 26.23 -41.82
N ILE A 217 -40.25 25.11 -41.15
CA ILE A 217 -39.54 23.96 -41.73
C ILE A 217 -40.36 23.38 -42.88
N GLU A 218 -41.66 23.14 -42.71
CA GLU A 218 -42.49 22.59 -43.78
C GLU A 218 -42.60 23.54 -44.98
N LYS A 219 -42.76 24.83 -44.73
CA LYS A 219 -42.73 25.82 -45.82
C LYS A 219 -41.42 25.77 -46.61
N ARG A 220 -40.28 25.66 -45.92
CA ARG A 220 -38.95 25.54 -46.55
C ARG A 220 -38.77 24.22 -47.29
N LYS A 221 -39.26 23.09 -46.76
CA LYS A 221 -39.23 21.78 -47.45
C LYS A 221 -40.00 21.85 -48.77
N LEU A 222 -41.21 22.42 -48.76
CA LEU A 222 -42.03 22.58 -49.96
C LEU A 222 -41.35 23.49 -51.01
N GLU A 223 -40.76 24.60 -50.58
CA GLU A 223 -39.96 25.48 -51.47
C GLU A 223 -38.77 24.74 -52.08
N LEU A 224 -38.04 23.97 -51.27
CA LEU A 224 -36.87 23.21 -51.70
C LEU A 224 -37.25 22.09 -52.67
N GLU A 225 -38.37 21.39 -52.45
CA GLU A 225 -38.88 20.36 -53.35
C GLU A 225 -39.28 20.95 -54.70
N ARG A 226 -39.95 22.12 -54.71
CA ARG A 226 -40.27 22.86 -55.94
C ARG A 226 -39.01 23.26 -56.70
N ASN A 227 -38.00 23.77 -56.01
CA ASN A 227 -36.73 24.16 -56.62
C ASN A 227 -35.95 22.95 -57.15
N ARG A 228 -35.96 21.82 -56.44
CA ARG A 228 -35.37 20.55 -56.93
C ARG A 228 -36.05 20.08 -58.20
N LYS A 229 -37.39 20.06 -58.25
CA LYS A 229 -38.13 19.69 -59.46
C LYS A 229 -37.76 20.60 -60.64
N ARG A 230 -37.73 21.92 -60.44
CA ARG A 230 -37.29 22.89 -61.47
C ARG A 230 -35.87 22.64 -61.95
N LEU A 231 -34.93 22.41 -61.03
CA LEU A 231 -33.53 22.11 -61.38
C LEU A 231 -33.44 20.83 -62.21
N GLN A 232 -34.17 19.78 -61.83
CA GLN A 232 -34.18 18.51 -62.54
C GLN A 232 -34.74 18.66 -63.96
N THR A 233 -35.80 19.45 -64.14
CA THR A 233 -36.32 19.80 -65.48
C THR A 233 -35.31 20.56 -66.31
N LEU A 234 -34.57 21.51 -65.73
CA LEU A 234 -33.50 22.24 -66.43
C LEU A 234 -32.34 21.32 -66.82
N GLN A 235 -32.00 20.35 -65.97
CA GLN A 235 -30.95 19.37 -66.25
C GLN A 235 -31.33 18.39 -67.37
N SER A 236 -32.61 18.03 -67.50
CA SER A 236 -33.08 17.13 -68.57
C SER A 236 -33.18 17.79 -69.95
N VAL A 237 -33.01 19.12 -70.06
CA VAL A 237 -33.10 19.89 -71.31
C VAL A 237 -31.71 20.18 -71.90
N ARG A 238 -30.63 19.61 -71.34
CA ARG A 238 -29.28 19.56 -71.92
C ARG A 238 -28.94 18.13 -72.32
#